data_AF-A0AAW5QIZ3-F1
#
_entry.id   AF-A0AAW5QIZ3-F1
#
_cell.length_a   1.000
_cell.length_b   1.000
_cell.length_c   1.000
_cell.angle_alpha   90.00
_cell.angle_beta   90.00
_cell.angle_gamma   90.00
#
_symmetry.space_group_name_H-M   'P 1'
#
loop_
_entity.id
_entity.type
_entity.pdbx_description
1 polymer ?
#
loop_
_entity_poly.entity_id
_entity_poly.type
_entity_poly.pdbx_seq_one_letter_code
_entity_poly.pdbx_strand_id
1 'polypeptide(L)'
;MGLVALWVNPAALADESTGFSLPFSGAPAYEHLAPTQVTDPSRLHAPLGREWAEDIARQIGLKPEDALSEQQARDFTTGGGVGGSKEAAEIIQGSIDILINTTGHPLYSDVNGVSTPTVLGSYGLYVTPDGMLQSPANASAPTRQVNTLIAPGGYVDTWLRNNDATDTLVALYRSAYPIEATFGFAAQQISGAAQLVTNTKGDVVSTVGMSMAPPLWIVNFALIYAVSPSLAAAMPAYWAPIPPEVAEAIEASPTGQVPYADYASYLQ
;
A
#
# COMPACT_ATOMS: atom_id res chain seq x y z
N MET A 1 40.26 22.09 7.65
CA MET A 1 39.05 22.36 8.45
C MET A 1 38.17 21.13 8.37
N GLY A 2 38.28 20.25 9.37
CA GLY A 2 37.53 18.99 9.40
C GLY A 2 36.07 19.24 9.76
N LEU A 3 35.17 18.75 8.92
CA LEU A 3 33.75 18.64 9.24
C LEU A 3 33.60 17.49 10.25
N VAL A 4 33.15 17.85 11.46
CA VAL A 4 32.71 16.92 12.48
C VAL A 4 31.43 16.26 11.96
N ALA A 5 31.50 14.97 11.67
CA ALA A 5 30.32 14.15 11.47
C ALA A 5 29.56 14.04 12.79
N LEU A 6 28.44 14.76 12.89
CA LEU A 6 27.46 14.54 13.95
C LEU A 6 26.79 13.19 13.66
N TRP A 7 27.22 12.18 14.38
CA TRP A 7 26.50 10.92 14.50
C TRP A 7 25.17 11.22 15.18
N VAL A 8 24.10 11.29 14.38
CA VAL A 8 22.73 11.26 14.89
C VAL A 8 22.50 9.83 15.35
N ASN A 9 22.35 9.65 16.66
CA ASN A 9 21.97 8.39 17.27
C ASN A 9 20.58 8.01 16.76
N PRO A 10 20.37 6.88 16.05
CA PRO A 10 19.09 6.52 15.47
C PRO A 10 18.18 5.86 16.51
N ALA A 11 17.97 6.54 17.63
CA ALA A 11 16.71 6.42 18.35
C ALA A 11 15.80 7.46 17.70
N ALA A 12 15.34 7.16 16.48
CA ALA A 12 14.21 7.88 15.91
C ALA A 12 13.06 7.67 16.89
N LEU A 13 12.76 8.69 17.70
CA LEU A 13 11.61 8.71 18.58
C LEU A 13 10.41 8.38 17.68
N ALA A 14 9.84 7.19 17.84
CA ALA A 14 8.54 6.90 17.28
C ALA A 14 7.62 8.04 17.77
N ASP A 15 6.85 8.64 16.87
CA ASP A 15 5.80 9.54 17.33
C ASP A 15 4.87 8.70 18.20
N GLU A 16 4.72 9.08 19.47
CA GLU A 16 3.92 8.31 20.45
C GLU A 16 2.46 8.13 19.99
N SER A 17 2.01 8.94 19.01
CA SER A 17 0.64 8.89 18.51
C SER A 17 0.34 7.66 17.65
N THR A 18 1.21 7.27 16.69
CA THR A 18 0.98 6.09 15.83
C THR A 18 1.85 4.90 16.16
N GLY A 19 3.05 5.13 16.71
CA GLY A 19 4.04 4.09 16.98
C GLY A 19 4.95 3.73 15.79
N PHE A 20 4.81 4.38 14.64
CA PHE A 20 5.81 4.25 13.57
C PHE A 20 6.95 5.26 13.78
N SER A 21 8.17 4.87 13.42
CA SER A 21 9.34 5.76 13.40
C SER A 21 9.72 6.11 11.97
N LEU A 22 10.46 7.21 11.77
CA LEU A 22 10.93 7.58 10.43
C LEU A 22 11.81 6.48 9.82
N PRO A 23 11.66 6.18 8.52
CA PRO A 23 10.79 6.85 7.55
C PRO A 23 9.35 6.31 7.52
N PHE A 24 9.02 5.28 8.29
CA PHE A 24 7.71 4.60 8.28
C PHE A 24 6.56 5.45 8.81
N SER A 25 6.81 6.49 9.61
CA SER A 25 5.76 7.43 10.06
C SER A 25 5.34 8.42 8.96
N GLY A 26 6.15 8.59 7.90
CA GLY A 26 5.87 9.55 6.83
C GLY A 26 6.06 11.01 7.27
N ALA A 27 5.40 11.94 6.58
CA ALA A 27 5.41 13.34 6.98
C ALA A 27 4.46 13.56 8.17
N PRO A 28 4.87 14.29 9.23
CA PRO A 28 4.02 14.52 10.41
C PRO A 28 2.66 15.15 10.13
N ALA A 29 2.52 15.87 9.02
CA ALA A 29 1.26 16.52 8.63
C ALA A 29 0.19 15.54 8.12
N TYR A 30 0.56 14.31 7.73
CA TYR A 30 -0.35 13.34 7.13
C TYR A 30 -0.39 11.99 7.87
N GLU A 31 0.50 11.78 8.85
CA GLU A 31 0.60 10.56 9.63
C GLU A 31 -0.76 10.09 10.21
N HIS A 32 -1.61 11.03 10.65
CA HIS A 32 -2.94 10.75 11.20
C HIS A 32 -3.99 10.30 10.17
N LEU A 33 -3.68 10.39 8.87
CA LEU A 33 -4.58 10.00 7.78
C LEU A 33 -4.45 8.52 7.40
N ALA A 34 -3.35 7.88 7.83
CA ALA A 34 -3.15 6.45 7.65
C ALA A 34 -4.13 5.64 8.53
N PRO A 35 -4.39 4.36 8.19
CA PRO A 35 -5.24 3.50 8.99
C PRO A 35 -4.68 3.36 10.40
N THR A 36 -5.57 3.28 11.38
CA THR A 36 -5.20 3.01 12.77
C THR A 36 -5.23 1.51 13.06
N GLN A 37 -4.60 1.09 14.16
CA GLN A 37 -4.72 -0.29 14.62
C GLN A 37 -6.18 -0.64 14.90
N VAL A 38 -6.60 -1.83 14.49
CA VAL A 38 -7.90 -2.39 14.82
C VAL A 38 -8.00 -2.62 16.33
N THR A 39 -9.07 -2.13 16.95
CA THR A 39 -9.39 -2.34 18.37
C THR A 39 -10.62 -3.21 18.58
N ASP A 40 -11.44 -3.36 17.53
CA ASP A 40 -12.65 -4.19 17.50
C ASP A 40 -12.47 -5.26 16.42
N PRO A 41 -12.38 -6.55 16.79
CA PRO A 41 -12.15 -7.65 15.85
C PRO A 41 -13.17 -7.71 14.70
N SER A 42 -14.40 -7.22 14.89
CA SER A 42 -15.42 -7.19 13.82
C SER A 42 -15.10 -6.23 12.69
N ARG A 43 -14.16 -5.30 12.91
CA ARG A 43 -13.67 -4.35 11.90
C ARG A 43 -12.39 -4.81 11.22
N LEU A 44 -11.84 -5.95 11.62
CA LEU A 44 -10.75 -6.57 10.91
C LEU A 44 -11.21 -6.80 9.47
N HIS A 45 -10.40 -6.35 8.50
CA HIS A 45 -10.70 -6.41 7.07
C HIS A 45 -11.84 -5.53 6.54
N ALA A 46 -12.39 -4.63 7.37
CA ALA A 46 -13.38 -3.68 6.89
C ALA A 46 -12.77 -2.72 5.84
N PRO A 47 -13.50 -2.42 4.75
CA PRO A 47 -13.11 -1.37 3.83
C PRO A 47 -13.29 0.01 4.45
N LEU A 48 -12.52 0.98 3.98
CA LEU A 48 -12.52 2.38 4.44
C LEU A 48 -13.91 3.02 4.36
N GLY A 49 -14.63 2.74 3.27
CA GLY A 49 -15.91 3.35 2.97
C GLY A 49 -15.77 4.73 2.34
N ARG A 50 -16.84 5.16 1.66
CA ARG A 50 -16.82 6.34 0.80
C ARG A 50 -16.58 7.65 1.55
N GLU A 51 -17.30 7.88 2.64
CA GLU A 51 -17.22 9.14 3.41
C GLU A 51 -15.80 9.36 3.94
N TRP A 52 -15.19 8.30 4.49
CA TRP A 52 -13.83 8.38 5.01
C TRP A 52 -12.79 8.53 3.90
N ALA A 53 -12.98 7.85 2.76
CA ALA A 53 -12.13 8.06 1.57
C ALA A 53 -12.17 9.52 1.08
N GLU A 54 -13.37 10.10 0.95
CA GLU A 54 -13.53 11.50 0.52
C GLU A 54 -12.90 12.47 1.53
N ASP A 55 -13.00 12.17 2.83
CA ASP A 55 -12.36 12.97 3.87
C ASP A 55 -10.83 12.94 3.80
N ILE A 56 -10.23 11.75 3.66
CA ILE A 56 -8.78 11.60 3.49
C ILE A 56 -8.33 12.31 2.21
N ALA A 57 -9.01 12.08 1.08
CA ALA A 57 -8.70 12.72 -0.19
C ALA A 57 -8.64 14.25 -0.04
N ARG A 58 -9.66 14.85 0.59
CA ARG A 58 -9.70 16.28 0.87
C ARG A 58 -8.52 16.75 1.72
N GLN A 59 -8.14 15.98 2.74
CA GLN A 59 -7.02 16.33 3.64
C GLN A 59 -5.65 16.20 2.96
N ILE A 60 -5.50 15.28 1.99
CA ILE A 60 -4.26 15.17 1.19
C ILE A 60 -4.25 16.09 -0.04
N GLY A 61 -5.30 16.88 -0.27
CA GLY A 61 -5.36 17.84 -1.38
C GLY A 61 -5.91 17.28 -2.70
N LEU A 62 -6.69 16.21 -2.64
CA LEU A 62 -7.46 15.65 -3.76
C LEU A 62 -8.97 15.90 -3.56
N LYS A 63 -9.71 15.85 -4.66
CA LYS A 63 -11.18 15.93 -4.69
C LYS A 63 -11.74 14.99 -5.75
N PRO A 64 -13.03 14.58 -5.68
CA PRO A 64 -13.59 13.60 -6.59
C PRO A 64 -13.40 13.92 -8.08
N GLU A 65 -13.47 15.20 -8.46
CA GLU A 65 -13.27 15.63 -9.84
C GLU A 65 -11.81 15.58 -10.33
N ASP A 66 -10.85 15.33 -9.45
CA ASP A 66 -9.45 15.11 -9.84
C ASP A 66 -9.23 13.68 -10.35
N ALA A 67 -10.14 12.75 -10.06
CA ALA A 67 -10.03 11.37 -10.50
C ALA A 67 -10.34 11.21 -11.99
N LEU A 68 -9.86 10.11 -12.57
CA LEU A 68 -10.23 9.70 -13.92
C LEU A 68 -11.75 9.58 -14.06
N SER A 69 -12.28 9.95 -15.23
CA SER A 69 -13.64 9.56 -15.60
C SER A 69 -13.75 8.04 -15.64
N GLU A 70 -14.96 7.50 -15.49
CA GLU A 70 -15.16 6.04 -15.49
C GLU A 70 -14.60 5.37 -16.76
N GLN A 71 -14.69 6.04 -17.92
CA GLN A 71 -14.15 5.51 -19.16
C GLN A 71 -12.62 5.52 -19.15
N GLN A 72 -12.00 6.62 -18.72
CA GLN A 72 -10.54 6.68 -18.58
C GLN A 72 -10.04 5.66 -17.56
N ALA A 73 -10.71 5.48 -16.43
CA ALA A 73 -10.36 4.48 -15.43
C ALA A 73 -10.39 3.06 -16.02
N ARG A 74 -11.47 2.72 -16.77
CA ARG A 74 -11.56 1.43 -17.47
C ARG A 74 -10.47 1.25 -18.51
N ASP A 75 -10.21 2.26 -19.33
CA ASP A 75 -9.16 2.20 -20.35
C ASP A 75 -7.78 2.04 -19.70
N PHE A 76 -7.52 2.77 -18.62
CA PHE A 76 -6.27 2.70 -17.86
C PHE A 76 -6.02 1.31 -17.27
N THR A 77 -7.03 0.70 -16.63
CA THR A 77 -6.91 -0.60 -15.97
C THR A 77 -7.04 -1.80 -16.90
N THR A 78 -7.44 -1.60 -18.16
CA THR A 78 -7.52 -2.67 -19.18
C THR A 78 -6.46 -2.55 -20.28
N GLY A 79 -5.64 -1.51 -20.24
CA GLY A 79 -4.59 -1.25 -21.23
C GLY A 79 -5.13 -0.65 -22.53
N GLY A 80 -6.32 -0.05 -22.47
CA GLY A 80 -6.92 0.76 -23.53
C GLY A 80 -6.40 2.20 -23.55
N GLY A 81 -7.10 3.06 -24.29
CA GLY A 81 -6.70 4.44 -24.50
C GLY A 81 -5.48 4.60 -25.43
N VAL A 82 -5.10 5.85 -25.68
CA VAL A 82 -3.96 6.21 -26.52
C VAL A 82 -2.66 5.84 -25.81
N GLY A 83 -1.87 4.97 -26.44
CA GLY A 83 -0.62 4.46 -25.85
C GLY A 83 -0.83 3.42 -24.74
N GLY A 84 -2.02 2.82 -24.65
CA GLY A 84 -2.30 1.75 -23.70
C GLY A 84 -1.42 0.51 -23.88
N SER A 85 -1.14 -0.18 -22.77
CA SER A 85 -0.43 -1.46 -22.72
C SER A 85 -1.15 -2.41 -21.80
N LYS A 86 -1.42 -3.64 -22.28
CA LYS A 86 -2.05 -4.69 -21.48
C LYS A 86 -1.14 -5.15 -20.35
N GLU A 87 0.15 -5.26 -20.62
CA GLU A 87 1.16 -5.68 -19.66
C GLU A 87 1.26 -4.67 -18.50
N ALA A 88 1.26 -3.37 -18.81
CA ALA A 88 1.23 -2.33 -17.78
C ALA A 88 -0.09 -2.35 -16.99
N ALA A 89 -1.22 -2.56 -17.67
CA ALA A 89 -2.53 -2.64 -17.04
C ALA A 89 -2.67 -3.86 -16.12
N GLU A 90 -2.09 -5.01 -16.47
CA GLU A 90 -2.05 -6.20 -15.60
C GLU A 90 -1.31 -5.92 -14.29
N ILE A 91 -0.17 -5.21 -14.34
CA ILE A 91 0.56 -4.80 -13.14
C ILE A 91 -0.25 -3.80 -12.30
N ILE A 92 -0.87 -2.81 -12.94
CA ILE A 92 -1.67 -1.78 -12.26
C ILE A 92 -2.90 -2.41 -11.61
N GLN A 93 -3.68 -3.21 -12.35
CA GLN A 93 -4.88 -3.86 -11.84
C GLN A 93 -4.53 -4.84 -10.72
N GLY A 94 -3.48 -5.66 -10.88
CA GLY A 94 -3.01 -6.54 -9.82
C GLY A 94 -2.57 -5.77 -8.57
N SER A 95 -1.99 -4.57 -8.74
CA SER A 95 -1.65 -3.70 -7.60
C SER A 95 -2.90 -3.22 -6.86
N ILE A 96 -3.90 -2.75 -7.61
CA ILE A 96 -5.18 -2.29 -7.06
C ILE A 96 -5.86 -3.43 -6.30
N ASP A 97 -5.99 -4.62 -6.91
CA ASP A 97 -6.66 -5.78 -6.30
C ASP A 97 -6.02 -6.18 -4.97
N ILE A 98 -4.68 -6.15 -4.90
CA ILE A 98 -3.93 -6.41 -3.66
C ILE A 98 -4.23 -5.35 -2.60
N LEU A 99 -4.24 -4.07 -3.00
CA LEU A 99 -4.37 -2.94 -2.06
C LEU A 99 -5.80 -2.72 -1.57
N ILE A 100 -6.82 -3.27 -2.26
CA ILE A 100 -8.22 -3.25 -1.82
C ILE A 100 -8.66 -4.55 -1.15
N ASN A 101 -7.72 -5.45 -0.82
CA ASN A 101 -8.03 -6.78 -0.27
C ASN A 101 -8.70 -6.72 1.11
N THR A 102 -10.03 -6.64 1.09
CA THR A 102 -10.94 -6.45 2.22
C THR A 102 -12.13 -7.41 2.10
N THR A 103 -13.06 -7.42 3.05
CA THR A 103 -14.25 -8.31 3.01
C THR A 103 -15.09 -8.14 1.74
N GLY A 104 -15.03 -6.97 1.08
CA GLY A 104 -15.70 -6.73 -0.20
C GLY A 104 -14.92 -7.20 -1.44
N HIS A 105 -13.62 -7.48 -1.30
CA HIS A 105 -12.70 -7.79 -2.40
C HIS A 105 -11.71 -8.89 -2.00
N PRO A 106 -12.17 -10.13 -1.79
CA PRO A 106 -11.27 -11.25 -1.53
C PRO A 106 -10.39 -11.54 -2.74
N LEU A 107 -9.13 -11.88 -2.49
CA LEU A 107 -8.23 -12.44 -3.50
C LEU A 107 -8.40 -13.95 -3.54
N TYR A 108 -8.30 -14.54 -4.72
CA TYR A 108 -8.38 -15.98 -4.91
C TYR A 108 -7.02 -16.53 -5.32
N SER A 109 -6.56 -17.55 -4.60
CA SER A 109 -5.28 -18.21 -4.82
C SER A 109 -5.47 -19.72 -4.92
N ASP A 110 -4.60 -20.39 -5.67
CA ASP A 110 -4.47 -21.85 -5.58
C ASP A 110 -3.69 -22.21 -4.32
N VAL A 111 -4.35 -22.87 -3.37
CA VAL A 111 -3.73 -23.38 -2.15
C VAL A 111 -3.90 -24.90 -2.16
N ASN A 112 -2.82 -25.61 -2.46
CA ASN A 112 -2.80 -27.08 -2.56
C ASN A 112 -3.85 -27.64 -3.54
N GLY A 113 -4.05 -26.99 -4.69
CA GLY A 113 -5.02 -27.37 -5.72
C GLY A 113 -6.45 -26.88 -5.45
N VAL A 114 -6.65 -26.06 -4.42
CA VAL A 114 -7.97 -25.53 -4.03
C VAL A 114 -7.99 -24.01 -4.17
N SER A 115 -8.92 -23.50 -4.97
CA SER A 115 -9.17 -22.06 -5.06
C SER A 115 -9.70 -21.55 -3.70
N THR A 116 -8.87 -20.77 -3.02
CA THR A 116 -9.10 -20.32 -1.65
C THR A 116 -9.23 -18.79 -1.63
N PRO A 117 -10.36 -18.25 -1.14
CA PRO A 117 -10.50 -16.81 -0.94
C PRO A 117 -9.69 -16.38 0.29
N THR A 118 -8.99 -15.25 0.19
CA THR A 118 -8.21 -14.67 1.29
C THR A 118 -8.47 -13.17 1.40
N VAL A 119 -8.50 -12.70 2.65
CA VAL A 119 -8.68 -11.29 2.99
C VAL A 119 -7.65 -10.94 4.05
N LEU A 120 -6.52 -10.37 3.63
CA LEU A 120 -5.35 -10.16 4.47
C LEU A 120 -4.82 -8.72 4.42
N GLY A 121 -5.50 -7.81 3.70
CA GLY A 121 -5.04 -6.43 3.51
C GLY A 121 -4.78 -5.66 4.81
N SER A 122 -5.58 -5.89 5.86
CA SER A 122 -5.35 -5.29 7.19
C SER A 122 -4.05 -5.72 7.86
N TYR A 123 -3.51 -6.90 7.54
CA TYR A 123 -2.19 -7.30 8.03
C TYR A 123 -1.04 -6.68 7.22
N GLY A 124 -1.36 -5.99 6.10
CA GLY A 124 -0.38 -5.63 5.09
C GLY A 124 0.21 -6.86 4.39
N LEU A 125 -0.58 -7.92 4.23
CA LEU A 125 -0.19 -9.16 3.56
C LEU A 125 -1.19 -9.51 2.47
N TYR A 126 -0.78 -10.38 1.55
CA TYR A 126 -1.67 -11.01 0.59
C TYR A 126 -1.14 -12.38 0.18
N VAL A 127 -2.00 -13.21 -0.43
CA VAL A 127 -1.60 -14.50 -1.01
C VAL A 127 -1.50 -14.35 -2.52
N THR A 128 -0.36 -14.74 -3.09
CA THR A 128 -0.14 -14.77 -4.53
C THR A 128 -1.03 -15.82 -5.21
N PRO A 129 -1.22 -15.78 -6.54
CA PRO A 129 -2.04 -16.77 -7.24
C PRO A 129 -1.59 -18.23 -7.05
N ASP A 130 -0.28 -18.45 -6.82
CA ASP A 130 0.35 -19.76 -6.57
C ASP A 130 0.41 -20.15 -5.08
N GLY A 131 -0.25 -19.40 -4.20
CA GLY A 131 -0.43 -19.79 -2.79
C GLY A 131 0.69 -19.36 -1.84
N MET A 132 1.53 -18.39 -2.23
CA MET A 132 2.57 -17.83 -1.37
C MET A 132 2.06 -16.60 -0.63
N LEU A 133 2.27 -16.54 0.68
CA LEU A 133 1.97 -15.40 1.53
C LEU A 133 3.16 -14.41 1.50
N GLN A 134 2.89 -13.13 1.26
CA GLN A 134 3.91 -12.08 1.29
C GLN A 134 3.34 -10.67 1.55
N SER A 135 4.23 -9.73 1.86
CA SER A 135 3.91 -8.29 1.89
C SER A 135 3.67 -7.74 0.48
N PRO A 136 2.69 -6.84 0.26
CA PRO A 136 2.54 -6.12 -1.01
C PRO A 136 3.79 -5.34 -1.42
N ALA A 137 4.69 -4.99 -0.50
CA ALA A 137 5.93 -4.30 -0.87
C ALA A 137 7.06 -5.23 -1.32
N ASN A 138 6.84 -6.56 -1.33
CA ASN A 138 7.79 -7.55 -1.82
C ASN A 138 8.22 -7.28 -3.28
N ALA A 139 9.49 -7.52 -3.60
CA ALA A 139 10.07 -7.30 -4.94
C ALA A 139 9.28 -7.95 -6.10
N SER A 140 8.66 -9.11 -5.84
CA SER A 140 7.88 -9.83 -6.83
C SER A 140 6.45 -9.30 -7.02
N ALA A 141 5.93 -8.53 -6.06
CA ALA A 141 4.54 -8.11 -6.06
C ALA A 141 4.25 -7.04 -7.13
N PRO A 142 3.07 -7.06 -7.79
CA PRO A 142 2.66 -6.02 -8.73
C PRO A 142 2.78 -4.61 -8.15
N THR A 143 2.39 -4.43 -6.89
CA THR A 143 2.50 -3.20 -6.08
C THR A 143 3.93 -2.68 -5.94
N ARG A 144 4.94 -3.52 -6.16
CA ARG A 144 6.36 -3.13 -6.19
C ARG A 144 6.85 -2.90 -7.61
N GLN A 145 6.39 -3.70 -8.56
CA GLN A 145 6.71 -3.56 -9.99
C GLN A 145 6.16 -2.25 -10.58
N VAL A 146 5.00 -1.80 -10.09
CA VAL A 146 4.32 -0.56 -10.53
C VAL A 146 5.20 0.68 -10.35
N ASN A 147 6.19 0.66 -9.43
CA ASN A 147 7.16 1.75 -9.24
C ASN A 147 7.86 2.16 -10.55
N THR A 148 8.08 1.21 -11.46
CA THR A 148 8.68 1.49 -12.78
C THR A 148 7.72 2.19 -13.73
N LEU A 149 6.41 1.98 -13.57
CA LEU A 149 5.35 2.56 -14.40
C LEU A 149 4.98 3.97 -13.97
N ILE A 150 5.02 4.25 -12.65
CA ILE A 150 4.68 5.55 -12.05
C ILE A 150 5.87 6.51 -11.95
N ALA A 151 7.08 6.07 -12.30
CA ALA A 151 8.25 6.93 -12.35
C ALA A 151 7.97 8.16 -13.24
N PRO A 152 8.51 9.36 -12.90
CA PRO A 152 8.33 10.54 -13.74
C PRO A 152 8.76 10.28 -15.20
N GLY A 153 7.90 10.63 -16.17
CA GLY A 153 8.11 10.31 -17.59
C GLY A 153 7.83 8.85 -17.97
N GLY A 154 7.37 8.02 -17.03
CA GLY A 154 7.01 6.62 -17.24
C GLY A 154 5.67 6.43 -17.93
N TYR A 155 5.18 5.19 -17.90
CA TYR A 155 3.92 4.79 -18.54
C TYR A 155 2.74 5.62 -18.04
N VAL A 156 2.57 5.78 -16.71
CA VAL A 156 1.39 6.44 -16.14
C VAL A 156 1.37 7.93 -16.48
N ASP A 157 2.50 8.65 -16.36
CA ASP A 157 2.61 10.06 -16.75
C ASP A 157 2.30 10.26 -18.24
N THR A 158 2.87 9.41 -19.10
CA THR A 158 2.64 9.47 -20.56
C THR A 158 1.20 9.16 -20.93
N TRP A 159 0.62 8.11 -20.34
CA TRP A 159 -0.75 7.70 -20.62
C TRP A 159 -1.75 8.78 -20.19
N LEU A 160 -1.61 9.36 -19.00
CA LEU A 160 -2.49 10.42 -18.51
C LEU A 160 -2.48 11.64 -19.43
N ARG A 161 -1.31 12.04 -19.94
CA ARG A 161 -1.18 13.15 -20.89
C ARG A 161 -1.84 12.87 -22.24
N ASN A 162 -1.70 11.64 -22.74
CA ASN A 162 -2.22 11.25 -24.05
C ASN A 162 -3.74 11.01 -24.07
N ASN A 163 -4.37 10.86 -22.90
CA ASN A 163 -5.79 10.54 -22.75
C ASN A 163 -6.58 11.65 -22.05
N ASP A 164 -6.16 12.91 -22.22
CA ASP A 164 -6.83 14.10 -21.67
C ASP A 164 -7.02 14.07 -20.14
N ALA A 165 -6.13 13.38 -19.41
CA ALA A 165 -6.14 13.26 -17.95
C ALA A 165 -4.98 14.03 -17.29
N THR A 166 -4.53 15.11 -17.94
CA THR A 166 -3.46 15.97 -17.40
C THR A 166 -3.87 16.64 -16.08
N ASP A 167 -5.15 16.97 -15.91
CA ASP A 167 -5.64 17.58 -14.66
C ASP A 167 -5.53 16.60 -13.48
N THR A 168 -5.85 15.31 -13.68
CA THR A 168 -5.64 14.24 -12.69
C THR A 168 -4.17 14.13 -12.29
N LEU A 169 -3.28 14.15 -13.27
CA LEU A 169 -1.84 14.13 -13.02
C LEU A 169 -1.40 15.36 -12.20
N VAL A 170 -1.83 16.56 -12.60
CA VAL A 170 -1.49 17.81 -11.89
C VAL A 170 -2.03 17.80 -10.46
N ALA A 171 -3.25 17.32 -10.25
CA ALA A 171 -3.84 17.19 -8.92
C ALA A 171 -3.04 16.22 -8.04
N LEU A 172 -2.69 15.04 -8.57
CA LEU A 172 -1.86 14.07 -7.86
C LEU A 172 -0.52 14.68 -7.44
N TYR A 173 0.17 15.41 -8.32
CA TYR A 173 1.44 16.05 -7.99
C TYR A 173 1.32 17.31 -7.11
N ARG A 174 0.12 17.86 -6.92
CA ARG A 174 -0.16 18.95 -5.97
C ARG A 174 -0.62 18.45 -4.59
N SER A 175 -1.01 17.18 -4.51
CA SER A 175 -1.45 16.51 -3.28
C SER A 175 -0.27 16.16 -2.36
N ALA A 176 -0.53 15.44 -1.27
CA ALA A 176 0.49 14.86 -0.40
C ALA A 176 1.37 13.79 -1.10
N TYR A 177 0.94 13.25 -2.25
CA TYR A 177 1.62 12.14 -2.94
C TYR A 177 3.15 12.32 -3.11
N PRO A 178 3.68 13.44 -3.62
CA PRO A 178 5.13 13.58 -3.82
C PRO A 178 5.92 13.60 -2.50
N ILE A 179 5.31 14.12 -1.43
CA ILE A 179 5.92 14.18 -0.11
C ILE A 179 6.01 12.75 0.45
N GLU A 180 4.89 12.04 0.50
CA GLU A 180 4.86 10.69 1.06
C GLU A 180 5.61 9.67 0.19
N ALA A 181 5.65 9.84 -1.13
CA ALA A 181 6.44 8.99 -2.02
C ALA A 181 7.94 9.01 -1.68
N THR A 182 8.46 10.13 -1.16
CA THR A 182 9.86 10.22 -0.71
C THR A 182 10.11 9.34 0.51
N PHE A 183 9.22 9.38 1.50
CA PHE A 183 9.28 8.52 2.68
C PHE A 183 9.04 7.05 2.33
N GLY A 184 8.08 6.77 1.45
CA GLY A 184 7.76 5.42 1.03
C GLY A 184 8.89 4.76 0.25
N PHE A 185 9.58 5.52 -0.61
CA PHE A 185 10.79 5.06 -1.27
C PHE A 185 11.90 4.73 -0.26
N ALA A 186 12.13 5.61 0.73
CA ALA A 186 13.13 5.37 1.77
C ALA A 186 12.79 4.11 2.62
N ALA A 187 11.53 3.96 3.04
CA ALA A 187 11.05 2.79 3.76
C ALA A 187 11.31 1.49 2.98
N GLN A 188 10.94 1.48 1.70
CA GLN A 188 11.13 0.35 0.79
C GLN A 188 12.60 -0.10 0.64
N GLN A 189 13.57 0.81 0.81
CA GLN A 189 15.00 0.50 0.70
C GLN A 189 15.58 -0.15 1.96
N ILE A 190 14.96 0.06 3.12
CA ILE A 190 15.53 -0.38 4.41
C ILE A 190 14.83 -1.62 5.00
N SER A 191 13.62 -1.96 4.56
CA SER A 191 12.82 -3.08 5.11
C SER A 191 13.20 -4.48 4.59
N GLY A 192 14.31 -4.62 3.88
CA GLY A 192 14.82 -5.92 3.42
C GLY A 192 13.87 -6.69 2.50
N ALA A 193 14.01 -8.02 2.41
CA ALA A 193 13.17 -8.85 1.53
C ALA A 193 11.75 -9.08 2.09
N ALA A 194 11.64 -9.18 3.41
CA ALA A 194 10.38 -9.41 4.13
C ALA A 194 9.38 -8.27 3.93
N GLN A 195 9.87 -7.03 3.83
CA GLN A 195 9.06 -5.83 3.65
C GLN A 195 7.97 -5.73 4.73
N LEU A 196 8.37 -6.05 5.96
CA LEU A 196 7.62 -5.86 7.20
C LEU A 196 8.20 -4.65 7.95
N VAL A 197 7.40 -4.08 8.84
CA VAL A 197 7.80 -2.95 9.69
C VAL A 197 7.37 -3.15 11.12
N THR A 198 8.17 -2.58 12.02
CA THR A 198 7.87 -2.54 13.45
C THR A 198 7.04 -1.30 13.77
N ASN A 199 5.99 -1.48 14.54
CA ASN A 199 5.23 -0.44 15.22
C ASN A 199 5.48 -0.58 16.74
N THR A 200 5.92 0.50 17.38
CA THR A 200 6.19 0.57 18.82
C THR A 200 5.35 1.69 19.43
N LYS A 201 4.29 1.33 20.16
CA LYS A 201 3.39 2.27 20.82
C LYS A 201 3.36 2.01 22.32
N GLY A 202 3.93 2.94 23.10
CA GLY A 202 4.23 2.69 24.51
C GLY A 202 5.16 1.49 24.66
N ASP A 203 4.79 0.52 25.51
CA ASP A 203 5.54 -0.72 25.71
C ASP A 203 5.13 -1.87 24.76
N VAL A 204 4.21 -1.61 23.81
CA VAL A 204 3.72 -2.61 22.86
C VAL A 204 4.51 -2.53 21.56
N VAL A 205 5.12 -3.64 21.18
CA VAL A 205 5.80 -3.83 19.89
C VAL A 205 4.97 -4.76 19.03
N SER A 206 4.76 -4.39 17.77
CA SER A 206 3.97 -5.13 16.79
C SER A 206 4.67 -5.13 15.43
N THR A 207 4.47 -6.18 14.66
CA THR A 207 4.94 -6.26 13.27
C THR A 207 3.75 -6.19 12.33
N VAL A 208 3.86 -5.40 11.27
CA VAL A 208 2.83 -5.25 10.24
C VAL A 208 3.49 -5.20 8.86
N GLY A 209 2.76 -5.59 7.82
CA GLY A 209 3.23 -5.43 6.45
C GLY A 209 3.42 -3.95 6.11
N MET A 210 4.52 -3.63 5.43
CA MET A 210 4.93 -2.25 5.20
C MET A 210 3.91 -1.42 4.39
N SER A 211 3.02 -2.05 3.62
CA SER A 211 1.94 -1.34 2.92
C SER A 211 0.98 -0.61 3.86
N MET A 212 0.93 -0.98 5.14
CA MET A 212 0.13 -0.31 6.18
C MET A 212 0.89 0.83 6.87
N ALA A 213 2.19 0.99 6.62
CA ALA A 213 2.93 2.14 7.11
C ALA A 213 2.37 3.42 6.46
N PRO A 214 2.16 4.51 7.22
CA PRO A 214 1.58 5.76 6.74
C PRO A 214 2.00 6.22 5.33
N PRO A 215 3.30 6.37 4.99
CA PRO A 215 3.70 6.89 3.69
C PRO A 215 3.28 5.99 2.54
N LEU A 216 3.39 4.66 2.70
CA LEU A 216 3.00 3.72 1.65
C LEU A 216 1.49 3.66 1.50
N TRP A 217 0.76 3.63 2.62
CA TRP A 217 -0.69 3.60 2.56
C TRP A 217 -1.24 4.86 1.88
N ILE A 218 -0.74 6.04 2.22
CA ILE A 218 -1.18 7.33 1.64
C ILE A 218 -0.80 7.42 0.16
N VAL A 219 0.39 6.99 -0.23
CA VAL A 219 0.80 6.93 -1.64
C VAL A 219 -0.13 6.02 -2.44
N ASN A 220 -0.40 4.82 -1.94
CA ASN A 220 -1.30 3.86 -2.57
C ASN A 220 -2.73 4.42 -2.65
N PHE A 221 -3.20 5.06 -1.58
CA PHE A 221 -4.50 5.73 -1.53
C PHE A 221 -4.60 6.83 -2.59
N ALA A 222 -3.63 7.73 -2.67
CA ALA A 222 -3.65 8.83 -3.64
C ALA A 222 -3.65 8.32 -5.09
N LEU A 223 -2.84 7.30 -5.39
CA LEU A 223 -2.78 6.67 -6.71
C LEU A 223 -4.11 5.98 -7.06
N ILE A 224 -4.68 5.20 -6.15
CA ILE A 224 -5.95 4.51 -6.38
C ILE A 224 -7.10 5.51 -6.46
N TYR A 225 -7.12 6.55 -5.64
CA TYR A 225 -8.16 7.59 -5.65
C TYR A 225 -8.16 8.35 -6.98
N ALA A 226 -6.97 8.66 -7.51
CA ALA A 226 -6.82 9.27 -8.83
C ALA A 226 -7.36 8.37 -9.96
N VAL A 227 -7.30 7.04 -9.80
CA VAL A 227 -7.93 6.08 -10.74
C VAL A 227 -9.44 6.02 -10.53
N SER A 228 -9.90 5.84 -9.29
CA SER A 228 -11.31 5.82 -8.93
C SER A 228 -11.51 6.02 -7.42
N PRO A 229 -12.29 7.03 -6.98
CA PRO A 229 -12.64 7.21 -5.58
C PRO A 229 -13.33 6.00 -4.95
N SER A 230 -14.10 5.22 -5.74
CA SER A 230 -14.77 4.02 -5.23
C SER A 230 -13.81 2.88 -4.95
N LEU A 231 -12.70 2.78 -5.71
CA LEU A 231 -11.65 1.80 -5.43
C LEU A 231 -10.85 2.19 -4.18
N ALA A 232 -10.54 3.48 -4.01
CA ALA A 232 -9.86 3.96 -2.80
C ALA A 232 -10.70 3.72 -1.53
N ALA A 233 -12.03 3.87 -1.64
CA ALA A 233 -12.96 3.52 -0.57
C ALA A 233 -12.98 2.02 -0.21
N ALA A 234 -12.45 1.15 -1.06
CA ALA A 234 -12.33 -0.29 -0.81
C ALA A 234 -11.00 -0.69 -0.13
N MET A 235 -10.07 0.25 0.07
CA MET A 235 -8.83 -0.02 0.80
C MET A 235 -9.11 -0.39 2.27
N PRO A 236 -8.21 -1.14 2.95
CA PRO A 236 -8.34 -1.45 4.37
C PRO A 236 -8.48 -0.20 5.23
N ALA A 237 -9.52 -0.17 6.07
CA ALA A 237 -9.80 0.92 7.02
C ALA A 237 -8.86 0.91 8.24
N TYR A 238 -8.38 -0.28 8.60
CA TYR A 238 -7.60 -0.54 9.80
C TYR A 238 -6.48 -1.52 9.49
N TRP A 239 -5.38 -1.41 10.24
CA TRP A 239 -4.34 -2.42 10.25
C TRP A 239 -4.42 -3.32 11.50
N ALA A 240 -3.85 -4.51 11.41
CA ALA A 240 -3.72 -5.46 12.51
C ALA A 240 -2.28 -5.98 12.59
N PRO A 241 -1.76 -6.28 13.80
CA PRO A 241 -0.46 -6.92 13.93
C PRO A 241 -0.49 -8.30 13.25
N ILE A 242 0.56 -8.60 12.50
CA ILE A 242 0.79 -9.95 11.96
C ILE A 242 1.07 -10.87 13.16
N PRO A 243 0.44 -12.07 13.22
CA PRO A 243 0.79 -13.06 14.24
C PRO A 243 2.29 -13.35 14.25
N PRO A 244 2.96 -13.40 15.42
CA PRO A 244 4.42 -13.52 15.49
C PRO A 244 4.99 -14.69 14.69
N GLU A 245 4.33 -15.85 14.71
CA GLU A 245 4.75 -17.05 13.98
C GLU A 245 4.81 -16.82 12.47
N VAL A 246 3.89 -16.00 11.95
CA VAL A 246 3.82 -15.65 10.53
C VAL A 246 4.89 -14.61 10.20
N ALA A 247 5.05 -13.58 11.04
CA ALA A 247 6.05 -12.53 10.84
C ALA A 247 7.47 -13.10 10.84
N GLU A 248 7.81 -13.92 11.83
CA GLU A 248 9.12 -14.57 11.94
C GLU A 248 9.42 -15.47 10.74
N ALA A 249 8.42 -16.19 10.23
CA ALA A 249 8.58 -17.04 9.07
C ALA A 249 8.85 -16.24 7.78
N ILE A 250 8.14 -15.13 7.58
CA ILE A 250 8.36 -14.22 6.46
C ILE A 250 9.75 -13.57 6.56
N GLU A 251 10.17 -13.14 7.76
CA GLU A 251 11.50 -12.56 7.99
C GLU A 251 12.65 -13.54 7.77
N ALA A 252 12.47 -14.81 8.16
CA ALA A 252 13.46 -15.86 7.95
C ALA A 252 13.55 -16.31 6.48
N SER A 253 12.53 -16.02 5.67
CA SER A 253 12.51 -16.39 4.25
C SER A 253 13.46 -15.49 3.42
N PRO A 254 14.39 -16.06 2.64
CA PRO A 254 15.28 -15.27 1.77
C PRO A 254 14.56 -14.38 0.76
N THR A 255 13.33 -14.75 0.40
CA THR A 255 12.49 -14.01 -0.56
C THR A 255 11.40 -13.20 0.11
N GLY A 256 11.23 -13.29 1.44
CA GLY A 256 10.09 -12.70 2.15
C GLY A 256 8.76 -13.39 1.83
N GLN A 257 8.79 -14.65 1.39
CA GLN A 257 7.60 -15.43 1.01
C GLN A 257 7.57 -16.75 1.75
N VAL A 258 6.39 -17.17 2.17
CA VAL A 258 6.14 -18.46 2.81
C VAL A 258 4.89 -19.12 2.25
N PRO A 259 4.77 -20.45 2.20
CA PRO A 259 3.54 -21.11 1.74
C PRO A 259 2.36 -20.75 2.65
N TYR A 260 1.29 -20.17 2.11
CA TYR A 260 0.14 -19.74 2.92
C TYR A 260 -0.52 -20.92 3.67
N ALA A 261 -0.55 -22.11 3.05
CA ALA A 261 -1.15 -23.30 3.65
C ALA A 261 -0.58 -23.64 5.03
N ASP A 262 0.70 -23.34 5.27
CA ASP A 262 1.38 -23.66 6.53
C ASP A 262 1.01 -22.67 7.66
N TYR A 263 0.50 -21.48 7.30
CA TYR A 263 0.25 -20.36 8.22
C TYR A 263 -1.22 -19.92 8.27
N ALA A 264 -2.08 -20.48 7.42
CA ALA A 264 -3.48 -20.06 7.30
C ALA A 264 -4.25 -20.06 8.63
N SER A 265 -3.95 -20.98 9.55
CA SER A 265 -4.63 -21.06 10.85
C SER A 265 -4.36 -19.87 11.78
N TYR A 266 -3.30 -19.09 11.54
CA TYR A 266 -2.97 -17.91 12.34
C TYR A 266 -3.69 -16.65 11.84
N LEU A 267 -4.26 -16.69 10.63
CA LEU A 267 -4.78 -15.53 9.90
C LEU A 267 -6.30 -15.60 9.67
N GLN A 268 -7.01 -16.40 10.47
CA GLN A 268 -8.46 -16.62 10.41
C GLN A 268 -9.22 -15.79 11.45
#